data_AF-A0A1L8MB39-F1
#
_entry.id   AF-A0A1L8MB39-F1
#
_cell.length_a   1.000
_cell.length_b   1.000
_cell.length_c   1.000
_cell.angle_alpha   90.00
_cell.angle_beta   90.00
_cell.angle_gamma   90.00
#
_symmetry.space_group_name_H-M   'P 1'
#
loop_
_entity.id
_entity.type
_entity.pdbx_description
1 polymer ?
#
loop_
_entity_poly.entity_id
_entity_poly.type
_entity_poly.pdbx_seq_one_letter_code
_entity_poly.pdbx_strand_id
1 'polypeptide(L)'
;MIAEASNVAIALPELVHFELLIGLLLVHLLADFYLQPYSWVKQRNERHALALPLYFHALIHGVLGTIALVLLSASIDMVAVGISAVILVVSHFIIDVIKSYCAQNITAFVVDQIAHIAVVLGIFLYVTDQWREAAGLLQHVGVPHLVVVLAYLAVLKPSSIVIKQLLSPWSGEVLANKPTSSHPNDPPTISTEAQQTLSLAGQRIGYLERVLMLTFVLLNQFSAIGFLIAAKSIFRFGDLTKNQDRKLTEYVLLGTFTSVAMTFAIGLACAAALGQLPIKS
;
A
#
# COMPACT_ATOMS: atom_id res chain seq x y z
N MET A 1 -50.04 18.89 -17.64
CA MET A 1 -48.72 19.33 -18.14
C MET A 1 -47.74 19.25 -16.98
N ILE A 2 -47.17 18.07 -16.77
CA ILE A 2 -46.07 17.85 -15.83
C ILE A 2 -44.82 18.02 -16.67
N ALA A 3 -43.98 18.98 -16.31
CA ALA A 3 -42.72 19.25 -16.98
C ALA A 3 -41.82 18.02 -16.93
N GLU A 4 -41.38 17.55 -18.10
CA GLU A 4 -40.26 16.64 -18.25
C GLU A 4 -39.03 17.31 -17.63
N ALA A 5 -38.65 16.86 -16.44
CA ALA A 5 -37.30 17.07 -15.95
C ALA A 5 -36.37 16.31 -16.88
N SER A 6 -35.73 17.05 -17.79
CA SER A 6 -34.64 16.56 -18.61
C SER A 6 -33.59 15.91 -17.68
N ASN A 7 -33.53 14.58 -17.69
CA ASN A 7 -32.36 13.83 -17.22
C ASN A 7 -31.21 14.17 -18.17
N VAL A 8 -30.59 15.33 -17.95
CA VAL A 8 -29.22 15.54 -18.39
C VAL A 8 -28.39 14.66 -17.46
N ALA A 9 -28.23 13.40 -17.84
CA ALA A 9 -27.16 12.57 -17.33
C ALA A 9 -25.88 13.34 -17.69
N ILE A 10 -25.33 14.07 -16.72
CA ILE A 10 -23.99 14.63 -16.85
C ILE A 10 -23.10 13.40 -16.99
N ALA A 11 -22.70 13.08 -18.22
CA ALA A 11 -21.73 12.03 -18.47
C ALA A 11 -20.52 12.34 -17.61
N LEU A 12 -20.13 11.40 -16.75
CA LEU A 12 -18.95 11.56 -15.94
C LEU A 12 -17.77 11.79 -16.90
N PRO A 13 -16.82 12.68 -16.55
CA PRO A 13 -15.58 12.76 -17.29
C PRO A 13 -14.88 11.41 -17.17
N GLU A 14 -14.91 10.62 -18.24
CA GLU A 14 -14.28 9.32 -18.31
C GLU A 14 -12.93 9.47 -19.02
N LEU A 15 -11.87 8.97 -18.38
CA LEU A 15 -10.60 8.81 -19.08
C LEU A 15 -10.78 7.74 -20.16
N VAL A 16 -10.24 7.99 -21.33
CA VAL A 16 -10.25 7.05 -22.47
C VAL A 16 -8.80 6.63 -22.74
N HIS A 17 -8.59 5.49 -23.40
CA HIS A 17 -7.26 4.93 -23.68
C HIS A 17 -6.52 4.37 -22.46
N PHE A 18 -7.25 3.68 -21.57
CA PHE A 18 -6.66 3.01 -20.41
C PHE A 18 -5.59 1.99 -20.79
N GLU A 19 -5.68 1.37 -21.96
CA GLU A 19 -4.66 0.49 -22.52
C GLU A 19 -3.28 1.14 -22.58
N LEU A 20 -3.21 2.44 -22.93
CA LEU A 20 -1.96 3.19 -22.97
C LEU A 20 -1.42 3.43 -21.56
N LEU A 21 -2.27 3.89 -20.63
CA LEU A 21 -1.86 4.12 -19.24
C LEU A 21 -1.36 2.82 -18.59
N ILE A 22 -2.09 1.72 -18.76
CA ILE A 22 -1.71 0.40 -18.27
C ILE A 22 -0.40 -0.06 -18.93
N GLY A 23 -0.25 0.16 -20.25
CA GLY A 23 0.98 -0.16 -20.98
C GLY A 23 2.20 0.59 -20.45
N LEU A 24 2.08 1.89 -20.19
CA LEU A 24 3.16 2.70 -19.61
C LEU A 24 3.49 2.28 -18.18
N LEU A 25 2.47 1.97 -17.35
CA LEU A 25 2.69 1.44 -16.00
C LEU A 25 3.33 0.05 -16.02
N LEU A 26 2.99 -0.79 -16.99
CA LEU A 26 3.61 -2.09 -17.19
C LEU A 26 5.09 -1.95 -17.57
N VAL A 27 5.40 -1.04 -18.50
CA VAL A 27 6.79 -0.70 -18.85
C VAL A 27 7.56 -0.27 -17.61
N HIS A 28 6.98 0.64 -16.81
CA HIS A 28 7.58 1.11 -15.57
C HIS A 28 7.90 -0.05 -14.61
N LEU A 29 6.93 -0.93 -14.36
CA LEU A 29 7.08 -2.09 -13.49
C LEU A 29 8.14 -3.08 -14.00
N LEU A 30 8.12 -3.39 -15.30
CA LEU A 30 9.09 -4.29 -15.91
C LEU A 30 10.51 -3.70 -15.84
N ALA A 31 10.67 -2.43 -16.18
CA ALA A 31 11.97 -1.79 -16.18
C ALA A 31 12.57 -1.69 -14.77
N ASP A 32 11.84 -1.16 -13.79
CA ASP A 32 12.36 -0.94 -12.43
C ASP A 32 12.58 -2.23 -11.62
N PHE A 33 11.75 -3.26 -11.80
CA PHE A 33 11.81 -4.45 -10.92
C PHE A 33 12.39 -5.68 -11.59
N TYR A 34 12.23 -5.83 -12.91
CA TYR A 34 12.67 -7.02 -13.63
C TYR A 34 13.95 -6.78 -14.44
N LEU A 35 14.09 -5.58 -15.04
CA LEU A 35 15.22 -5.26 -15.91
C LEU A 35 16.34 -4.48 -15.20
N GLN A 36 16.12 -4.02 -13.97
CA GLN A 36 17.14 -3.37 -13.14
C GLN A 36 17.78 -4.37 -12.16
N PRO A 37 18.94 -4.97 -12.48
CA PRO A 37 19.59 -5.90 -11.57
C PRO A 37 20.13 -5.20 -10.32
N TYR A 38 20.26 -5.96 -9.22
CA TYR A 38 20.76 -5.43 -7.94
C TYR A 38 22.15 -4.77 -8.05
N SER A 39 23.02 -5.25 -8.94
CA SER A 39 24.35 -4.65 -9.18
C SER A 39 24.26 -3.20 -9.68
N TRP A 40 23.24 -2.87 -10.48
CA TRP A 40 23.00 -1.50 -10.96
C TRP A 40 22.57 -0.60 -9.81
N VAL A 41 21.64 -1.08 -8.98
CA VAL A 41 21.17 -0.37 -7.78
C VAL A 41 22.32 -0.09 -6.82
N LYS A 42 23.18 -1.09 -6.57
CA LYS A 42 24.36 -0.93 -5.73
C LYS A 42 25.29 0.15 -6.28
N GLN A 43 25.61 0.11 -7.58
CA GLN A 43 26.48 1.11 -8.19
C GLN A 43 25.87 2.51 -8.21
N ARG A 44 24.56 2.64 -8.45
CA ARG A 44 23.83 3.90 -8.35
C ARG A 44 23.96 4.51 -6.96
N ASN A 45 23.81 3.71 -5.91
CA ASN A 45 23.90 4.21 -4.53
C ASN A 45 25.34 4.54 -4.10
N GLU A 46 26.37 3.94 -4.74
CA GLU A 46 27.78 4.24 -4.47
C GLU A 46 28.34 5.41 -5.29
N ARG A 47 27.88 5.58 -6.53
CA ARG A 47 28.45 6.53 -7.51
C ARG A 47 27.47 7.61 -7.97
N HIS A 48 26.21 7.54 -7.55
CA HIS A 48 25.17 8.52 -7.85
C HIS A 48 25.06 8.79 -9.36
N ALA A 49 25.08 10.06 -9.79
CA ALA A 49 24.98 10.47 -11.19
C ALA A 49 26.14 9.96 -12.10
N LEU A 50 27.23 9.46 -11.51
CA LEU A 50 28.36 8.86 -12.25
C LEU A 50 28.16 7.37 -12.52
N ALA A 51 27.08 6.76 -12.03
CA ALA A 51 26.77 5.36 -12.29
C ALA A 51 26.27 5.18 -13.74
N LEU A 52 27.11 4.61 -14.60
CA LEU A 52 26.74 4.27 -15.99
C LEU A 52 25.42 3.48 -16.11
N PRO A 53 25.09 2.51 -15.22
CA PRO A 53 23.83 1.79 -15.27
C PRO A 53 22.59 2.68 -15.17
N LEU A 54 22.69 3.86 -14.56
CA LEU A 54 21.58 4.81 -14.46
C LEU A 54 21.14 5.31 -15.84
N TYR A 55 22.10 5.55 -16.73
CA TYR A 55 21.84 6.00 -18.09
C TYR A 55 21.22 4.88 -18.93
N PHE A 56 21.73 3.65 -18.80
CA PHE A 56 21.14 2.48 -19.45
C PHE A 56 19.71 2.22 -18.95
N HIS A 57 19.49 2.34 -17.64
CA HIS A 57 18.17 2.18 -17.03
C HIS A 57 17.17 3.20 -17.54
N ALA A 58 17.52 4.49 -17.52
CA ALA A 58 16.68 5.55 -18.07
C ALA A 58 16.40 5.35 -19.57
N LEU A 59 17.38 4.87 -20.35
CA LEU A 59 17.20 4.56 -21.75
C LEU A 59 16.25 3.38 -21.98
N ILE A 60 16.29 2.34 -21.14
CA ILE A 60 15.33 1.22 -21.19
C ILE A 60 13.91 1.74 -21.01
N HIS A 61 13.68 2.61 -20.02
CA HIS A 61 12.38 3.27 -19.84
C HIS A 61 11.96 4.07 -21.06
N GLY A 62 12.86 4.86 -21.64
CA GLY A 62 12.60 5.61 -22.87
C GLY A 62 12.21 4.73 -24.05
N VAL A 63 12.99 3.67 -24.33
CA VAL A 63 12.75 2.77 -25.46
C VAL A 63 11.44 2.01 -25.28
N LEU A 64 11.24 1.36 -24.13
CA LEU A 64 10.02 0.59 -23.87
C LEU A 64 8.79 1.50 -23.80
N GLY A 65 8.92 2.69 -23.21
CA GLY A 65 7.85 3.69 -23.15
C GLY A 65 7.47 4.21 -24.53
N THR A 66 8.46 4.45 -25.40
CA THR A 66 8.21 4.83 -26.81
C THR A 66 7.49 3.72 -27.56
N ILE A 67 7.89 2.46 -27.36
CA ILE A 67 7.22 1.30 -27.95
C ILE A 67 5.75 1.24 -27.49
N ALA A 68 5.49 1.44 -26.20
CA ALA A 68 4.13 1.49 -25.66
C ALA A 68 3.32 2.64 -26.28
N LEU A 69 3.88 3.85 -26.36
CA LEU A 69 3.23 5.02 -26.97
C LEU A 69 2.85 4.78 -28.43
N VAL A 70 3.76 4.21 -29.24
CA VAL A 70 3.51 3.97 -30.67
C VAL A 70 2.53 2.82 -30.91
N LEU A 71 2.65 1.72 -30.15
CA LEU A 71 1.82 0.52 -30.40
C LEU A 71 0.42 0.61 -29.79
N LEU A 72 0.29 1.27 -28.64
CA LEU A 72 -0.98 1.30 -27.89
C LEU A 72 -1.81 2.54 -28.18
N SER A 73 -1.33 3.43 -29.05
CA SER A 73 -2.10 4.59 -29.45
C SER A 73 -1.75 5.03 -30.87
N ALA A 74 -2.56 4.54 -31.82
CA ALA A 74 -2.32 4.63 -33.25
C ALA A 74 -2.49 6.05 -33.84
N SER A 75 -2.99 7.01 -33.05
CA SER A 75 -3.34 8.36 -33.51
C SER A 75 -2.52 9.48 -32.87
N ILE A 76 -1.46 9.18 -32.13
CA ILE A 76 -0.63 10.22 -31.51
C ILE A 76 0.33 10.81 -32.55
N ASP A 77 0.46 12.12 -32.54
CA ASP A 77 1.49 12.84 -33.28
C ASP A 77 2.91 12.38 -32.90
N MET A 78 3.75 12.09 -33.91
CA MET A 78 5.11 11.59 -33.68
C MET A 78 6.00 12.59 -32.94
N VAL A 79 5.73 13.90 -33.05
CA VAL A 79 6.42 14.91 -32.24
C VAL A 79 6.05 14.77 -30.76
N ALA A 80 4.77 14.58 -30.45
CA ALA A 80 4.31 14.32 -29.09
C ALA A 80 4.90 13.02 -28.49
N VAL A 81 5.03 11.96 -29.30
CA VAL A 81 5.74 10.74 -28.90
C VAL A 81 7.20 11.04 -28.57
N GLY A 82 7.91 11.77 -29.44
CA GLY A 82 9.32 12.13 -29.23
C GLY A 82 9.53 12.99 -27.98
N ILE A 83 8.67 13.98 -27.75
CA ILE A 83 8.69 14.82 -26.53
C ILE A 83 8.46 13.94 -25.29
N SER A 84 7.46 13.06 -25.33
CA SER A 84 7.12 12.16 -24.22
C SER A 84 8.26 11.20 -23.88
N ALA A 85 8.94 10.65 -24.90
CA ALA A 85 10.10 9.79 -24.71
C ALA A 85 11.26 10.53 -24.03
N VAL A 86 11.56 11.76 -24.45
CA VAL A 86 12.59 12.59 -23.82
C VAL A 86 12.23 12.91 -22.38
N ILE A 87 10.98 13.32 -22.12
CA ILE A 87 10.50 13.58 -20.76
C ILE A 87 10.70 12.33 -19.90
N LEU A 88 10.23 11.16 -20.35
CA LEU A 88 10.32 9.91 -19.61
C LEU A 88 11.77 9.57 -19.22
N VAL A 89 12.70 9.61 -20.18
CA VAL A 89 14.13 9.32 -19.94
C VAL A 89 14.72 10.31 -18.94
N VAL A 90 14.53 11.61 -19.18
CA VAL A 90 15.16 12.68 -18.38
C VAL A 90 14.60 12.68 -16.98
N SER A 91 13.27 12.58 -16.82
CA SER A 91 12.66 12.57 -15.50
C SER A 91 13.02 11.30 -14.73
N HIS A 92 13.05 10.12 -15.38
CA HIS A 92 13.43 8.88 -14.69
C HIS A 92 14.87 8.99 -14.18
N PHE A 93 15.80 9.41 -15.04
CA PHE A 93 17.19 9.68 -14.63
C PHE A 93 17.28 10.63 -13.43
N ILE A 94 16.59 11.79 -13.48
CA ILE A 94 16.63 12.78 -12.40
C ILE A 94 16.08 12.20 -11.09
N ILE A 95 14.93 11.53 -11.14
CA ILE A 95 14.29 10.95 -9.95
C ILE A 95 15.22 9.90 -9.32
N ASP A 96 15.80 9.02 -10.14
CA ASP A 96 16.68 7.94 -9.69
C ASP A 96 18.03 8.48 -9.15
N VAL A 97 18.55 9.59 -9.70
CA VAL A 97 19.67 10.35 -9.10
C VAL A 97 19.27 10.89 -7.73
N ILE A 98 18.14 11.59 -7.61
CA ILE A 98 17.68 12.17 -6.33
C ILE A 98 17.51 11.06 -5.28
N LYS A 99 16.89 9.95 -5.65
CA LYS A 99 16.72 8.76 -4.80
C LYS A 99 18.06 8.23 -4.30
N SER A 100 19.11 8.26 -5.12
CA SER A 100 20.44 7.77 -4.75
C SER A 100 21.08 8.55 -3.59
N TYR A 101 20.68 9.82 -3.39
CA TYR A 101 21.14 10.65 -2.26
C TYR A 101 20.23 10.53 -1.02
N CYS A 102 19.09 9.84 -1.14
CA CYS A 102 18.14 9.68 -0.05
C CYS A 102 18.51 8.48 0.85
N ALA A 103 17.98 8.51 2.09
CA ALA A 103 18.10 7.39 3.00
C ALA A 103 17.43 6.13 2.41
N GLN A 104 18.09 4.98 2.54
CA GLN A 104 17.62 3.70 1.98
C GLN A 104 16.52 3.07 2.87
N ASN A 105 15.35 3.70 2.87
CA ASN A 105 14.18 3.28 3.64
C ASN A 105 12.93 3.21 2.77
N ILE A 106 11.86 2.62 3.33
CA ILE A 106 10.59 2.43 2.61
C ILE A 106 9.95 3.75 2.18
N THR A 107 10.14 4.83 2.94
CA THR A 107 9.57 6.14 2.60
C THR A 107 10.21 6.69 1.33
N ALA A 108 11.55 6.66 1.23
CA ALA A 108 12.25 7.09 0.01
C ALA A 108 11.86 6.23 -1.18
N PHE A 109 11.70 4.92 -1.00
CA PHE A 109 11.20 4.02 -2.04
C PHE A 109 9.78 4.38 -2.50
N VAL A 110 8.84 4.63 -1.58
CA VAL A 110 7.45 4.98 -1.92
C VAL A 110 7.38 6.34 -2.62
N VAL A 111 8.11 7.35 -2.14
CA VAL A 111 8.16 8.68 -2.75
C VAL A 111 8.71 8.60 -4.18
N ASP A 112 9.75 7.78 -4.38
CA ASP A 112 10.32 7.51 -5.71
C ASP A 112 9.29 6.87 -6.67
N GLN A 113 8.58 5.82 -6.25
CA GLN A 113 7.53 5.22 -7.09
C GLN A 113 6.41 6.21 -7.41
N ILE A 114 6.00 7.06 -6.45
CA ILE A 114 4.99 8.10 -6.67
C ILE A 114 5.48 9.11 -7.72
N ALA A 115 6.73 9.55 -7.63
CA ALA A 115 7.30 10.49 -8.58
C ALA A 115 7.32 9.91 -10.00
N HIS A 116 7.74 8.65 -10.17
CA HIS A 116 7.72 7.97 -11.46
C HIS A 116 6.29 7.80 -12.02
N ILE A 117 5.35 7.37 -11.19
CA ILE A 117 3.93 7.22 -11.59
C ILE A 117 3.34 8.58 -11.98
N ALA A 118 3.69 9.66 -11.29
CA ALA A 118 3.23 11.00 -11.62
C ALA A 118 3.72 11.46 -13.00
N VAL A 119 4.96 11.15 -13.36
CA VAL A 119 5.48 11.40 -14.73
C VAL A 119 4.69 10.60 -15.75
N VAL A 120 4.50 9.29 -15.53
CA VAL A 120 3.75 8.42 -16.44
C VAL A 120 2.32 8.92 -16.64
N LEU A 121 1.65 9.32 -15.55
CA LEU A 121 0.32 9.91 -15.61
C LEU A 121 0.33 11.25 -16.37
N GLY A 122 1.32 12.10 -16.12
CA GLY A 122 1.49 13.37 -16.83
C GLY A 122 1.69 13.19 -18.34
N ILE A 123 2.50 12.19 -18.75
CA ILE A 123 2.67 11.82 -20.16
C ILE A 123 1.35 11.32 -20.75
N PHE A 124 0.64 10.43 -20.06
CA PHE A 124 -0.66 9.94 -20.50
C PHE A 124 -1.63 11.11 -20.73
N LEU A 125 -1.80 12.00 -19.75
CA LEU A 125 -2.71 13.16 -19.85
C LEU A 125 -2.30 14.15 -20.94
N TYR A 126 -0.99 14.37 -21.12
CA TYR A 126 -0.46 15.22 -22.19
C TYR A 126 -0.78 14.66 -23.58
N VAL A 127 -0.55 13.36 -23.77
CA VAL A 127 -0.68 12.69 -25.05
C VAL A 127 -2.14 12.47 -25.46
N THR A 128 -3.04 12.25 -24.49
CA THR A 128 -4.47 12.04 -24.74
C THR A 128 -5.31 13.32 -24.63
N ASP A 129 -4.70 14.44 -24.22
CA ASP A 129 -5.36 15.72 -23.95
C ASP A 129 -6.50 15.64 -22.92
N GLN A 130 -6.36 14.78 -21.91
CA GLN A 130 -7.42 14.47 -20.92
C GLN A 130 -7.29 15.23 -19.59
N TRP A 131 -6.62 16.39 -19.59
CA TRP A 131 -6.41 17.18 -18.36
C TRP A 131 -7.72 17.63 -17.72
N ARG A 132 -8.72 17.97 -18.55
CA ARG A 132 -10.04 18.42 -18.09
C ARG A 132 -10.81 17.27 -17.44
N GLU A 133 -10.76 16.09 -18.03
CA GLU A 133 -11.42 14.89 -17.56
C GLU A 133 -10.81 14.44 -16.23
N ALA A 134 -9.47 14.42 -16.16
CA ALA A 134 -8.75 14.14 -14.92
C ALA A 134 -9.10 15.13 -13.79
N ALA A 135 -9.16 16.43 -14.09
CA ALA A 135 -9.61 17.44 -13.12
C ALA A 135 -11.08 17.24 -12.71
N GLY A 136 -11.92 16.84 -13.67
CA GLY A 136 -13.31 16.46 -13.41
C GLY A 136 -13.42 15.29 -12.45
N LEU A 137 -12.60 14.24 -12.57
CA LEU A 137 -12.59 13.12 -11.63
C LEU A 137 -12.26 13.54 -10.19
N LEU A 138 -11.34 14.50 -10.01
CA LEU A 138 -11.05 15.06 -8.68
C LEU A 138 -12.27 15.71 -8.04
N GLN A 139 -13.14 16.34 -8.82
CA GLN A 139 -14.38 16.95 -8.32
C GLN A 139 -15.41 15.91 -7.86
N HIS A 140 -15.27 14.66 -8.31
CA HIS A 140 -16.14 13.54 -7.89
C HIS A 140 -15.65 12.84 -6.62
N VAL A 141 -14.50 13.25 -6.06
CA VAL A 141 -14.05 12.80 -4.74
C VAL A 141 -14.97 13.41 -3.67
N GLY A 142 -16.08 12.70 -3.41
CA GLY A 142 -17.09 13.11 -2.45
C GLY A 142 -16.99 12.39 -1.09
N VAL A 143 -18.01 12.64 -0.27
CA VAL A 143 -18.20 12.03 1.06
C VAL A 143 -18.01 10.52 1.09
N PRO A 144 -18.49 9.70 0.11
CA PRO A 144 -18.30 8.25 0.13
C PRO A 144 -16.83 7.83 0.22
N HIS A 145 -15.95 8.46 -0.56
CA HIS A 145 -14.53 8.17 -0.56
C HIS A 145 -13.87 8.55 0.77
N LEU A 146 -14.26 9.72 1.32
CA LEU A 146 -13.76 10.20 2.61
C LEU A 146 -14.17 9.28 3.77
N VAL A 147 -15.38 8.73 3.73
CA VAL A 147 -15.86 7.75 4.72
C VAL A 147 -15.02 6.48 4.68
N VAL A 148 -14.71 5.96 3.48
CA VAL A 148 -13.83 4.79 3.32
C VAL A 148 -12.42 5.09 3.86
N VAL A 149 -11.83 6.23 3.50
CA VAL A 149 -10.50 6.64 4.02
C VAL A 149 -10.52 6.75 5.54
N LEU A 150 -11.56 7.36 6.11
CA LEU A 150 -11.73 7.49 7.55
C LEU A 150 -11.79 6.12 8.24
N ALA A 151 -12.51 5.16 7.67
CA ALA A 151 -12.60 3.80 8.19
C ALA A 151 -11.23 3.11 8.21
N TYR A 152 -10.45 3.19 7.12
CA TYR A 152 -9.09 2.65 7.08
C TYR A 152 -8.16 3.32 8.10
N LEU A 153 -8.23 4.64 8.26
CA LEU A 153 -7.44 5.35 9.26
C LEU A 153 -7.83 4.94 10.69
N ALA A 154 -9.14 4.77 10.95
CA ALA A 154 -9.67 4.38 12.26
C ALA A 154 -9.16 3.00 12.69
N VAL A 155 -9.17 2.00 11.79
CA VAL A 155 -8.72 0.64 12.12
C VAL A 155 -7.22 0.52 12.34
N LEU A 156 -6.41 1.51 11.93
CA LEU A 156 -4.96 1.48 12.10
C LEU A 156 -4.54 1.96 13.50
N LYS A 157 -4.04 3.21 13.62
CA LYS A 157 -3.48 3.71 14.88
C LYS A 157 -4.52 3.85 15.99
N PRO A 158 -5.72 4.43 15.76
CA PRO A 158 -6.72 4.61 16.81
C PRO A 158 -7.14 3.29 17.45
N SER A 159 -7.52 2.28 16.65
CA SER A 159 -7.83 0.95 17.17
C SER A 159 -6.67 0.32 17.93
N SER A 160 -5.42 0.50 17.50
CA SER A 160 -4.25 0.00 18.23
C SER A 160 -4.12 0.60 19.63
N ILE A 161 -4.42 1.90 19.78
CA ILE A 161 -4.39 2.59 21.08
C ILE A 161 -5.47 2.03 21.99
N VAL A 162 -6.70 1.89 21.48
CA VAL A 162 -7.82 1.36 22.28
C VAL A 162 -7.57 -0.09 22.70
N ILE A 163 -7.13 -0.96 21.78
CA ILE A 163 -6.79 -2.35 22.08
C ILE A 163 -5.69 -2.41 23.16
N LYS A 164 -4.65 -1.58 23.05
CA LYS A 164 -3.57 -1.52 24.05
C LYS A 164 -4.08 -1.11 25.43
N GLN A 165 -4.99 -0.14 25.50
CA GLN A 165 -5.59 0.30 26.77
C GLN A 165 -6.49 -0.77 27.36
N LEU A 166 -7.33 -1.44 26.55
CA LEU A 166 -8.20 -2.53 27.01
C LEU A 166 -7.41 -3.71 27.57
N LEU A 167 -6.26 -4.02 26.95
CA LEU A 167 -5.40 -5.13 27.34
C LEU A 167 -4.37 -4.77 28.42
N SER A 168 -4.27 -3.50 28.82
CA SER A 168 -3.23 -3.06 29.78
C SER A 168 -3.26 -3.81 31.12
N PRO A 169 -4.42 -4.19 31.69
CA PRO A 169 -4.45 -4.98 32.94
C PRO A 169 -3.73 -6.33 32.81
N TRP A 170 -3.88 -7.01 31.66
CA TRP A 170 -3.25 -8.31 31.40
C TRP A 170 -1.80 -8.17 30.93
N SER A 171 -1.40 -7.00 30.40
CA SER A 171 -0.05 -6.77 29.90
C SER A 171 1.02 -6.81 31.02
N GLY A 172 0.70 -6.29 32.21
CA GLY A 172 1.63 -6.28 33.35
C GLY A 172 1.98 -7.67 33.85
N GLU A 173 1.01 -8.58 33.89
CA GLU A 173 1.22 -9.96 34.32
C GLU A 173 2.00 -10.81 33.32
N VAL A 174 1.82 -10.56 32.02
CA VAL A 174 2.56 -11.24 30.96
C VAL A 174 4.01 -10.78 30.92
N LEU A 175 4.26 -9.47 31.11
CA LEU A 175 5.61 -8.90 31.13
C LEU A 175 6.38 -9.24 32.41
N ALA A 176 5.70 -9.40 33.55
CA ALA A 176 6.33 -9.82 34.82
C ALA A 176 6.85 -11.27 34.80
N ASN A 177 6.33 -12.13 33.91
CA ASN A 177 6.71 -13.54 33.77
C ASN A 177 7.76 -13.79 32.68
N LYS A 178 8.31 -12.73 32.05
CA LYS A 178 9.40 -12.90 31.09
C LYS A 178 10.68 -13.22 31.88
N PRO A 179 11.30 -14.39 31.71
CA PRO A 179 12.55 -14.68 32.41
C PRO A 179 13.56 -13.64 31.95
N THR A 180 14.10 -12.86 32.89
CA THR A 180 15.43 -12.30 32.72
C THR A 180 16.33 -13.51 32.55
N SER A 181 16.77 -13.78 31.32
CA SER A 181 17.89 -14.69 31.09
C SER A 181 19.11 -14.03 31.73
N SER A 182 19.28 -14.30 33.02
CA SER A 182 20.40 -13.88 33.83
C SER A 182 21.07 -15.14 34.39
N HIS A 183 21.48 -16.04 33.50
CA HIS A 183 22.51 -17.00 33.85
C HIS A 183 23.86 -16.29 33.78
N PRO A 184 24.74 -16.40 34.80
CA PRO A 184 26.02 -15.67 34.85
C PRO A 184 26.99 -15.95 33.69
N ASN A 185 26.73 -17.00 32.89
CA ASN A 185 27.56 -17.46 31.78
C ASN A 185 26.88 -17.33 30.41
N ASP A 186 25.66 -16.77 30.34
CA ASP A 186 25.05 -16.50 29.04
C ASP A 186 25.87 -15.39 28.34
N PRO A 187 26.26 -15.57 27.06
CA PRO A 187 26.88 -14.50 26.30
C PRO A 187 25.96 -13.27 26.35
N PRO A 188 26.51 -12.03 26.41
CA PRO A 188 25.71 -10.83 26.57
C PRO A 188 24.56 -10.85 25.56
N THR A 189 23.33 -10.91 26.06
CA THR A 189 22.14 -11.02 25.23
C THR A 189 22.10 -9.82 24.29
N ILE A 190 22.36 -10.07 23.01
CA ILE A 190 22.10 -9.14 21.91
C ILE A 190 20.56 -8.98 21.83
N SER A 191 19.94 -8.11 22.63
CA SER A 191 18.46 -8.17 22.71
C SER A 191 17.74 -6.88 23.12
N THR A 192 18.28 -5.70 22.84
CA THR A 192 17.45 -4.48 22.80
C THR A 192 16.94 -4.24 21.38
N GLU A 193 17.83 -4.23 20.39
CA GLU A 193 17.47 -3.99 18.99
C GLU A 193 16.65 -5.14 18.39
N ALA A 194 17.08 -6.40 18.56
CA ALA A 194 16.31 -7.56 18.07
C ALA A 194 14.91 -7.65 18.70
N GLN A 195 14.80 -7.28 19.98
CA GLN A 195 13.52 -7.29 20.70
C GLN A 195 12.60 -6.15 20.23
N GLN A 196 13.18 -4.99 19.92
CA GLN A 196 12.47 -3.84 19.32
C GLN A 196 12.02 -4.13 17.89
N THR A 197 12.86 -4.78 17.06
CA THR A 197 12.48 -5.14 15.68
C THR A 197 11.36 -6.17 15.63
N LEU A 198 11.37 -7.17 16.53
CA LEU A 198 10.26 -8.13 16.65
C LEU A 198 8.95 -7.47 17.10
N SER A 199 9.00 -6.52 18.04
CA SER A 199 7.84 -5.76 18.48
C SER A 199 7.20 -4.94 17.34
N LEU A 200 8.04 -4.29 16.53
CA LEU A 200 7.62 -3.57 15.33
C LEU A 200 7.00 -4.50 14.27
N ALA A 201 7.52 -5.72 14.12
CA ALA A 201 6.95 -6.73 13.22
C ALA A 201 5.53 -7.13 13.65
N GLY A 202 5.32 -7.40 14.95
CA GLY A 202 3.99 -7.71 15.49
C GLY A 202 2.97 -6.58 15.28
N GLN A 203 3.39 -5.32 15.44
CA GLN A 203 2.54 -4.16 15.15
C GLN A 203 2.13 -4.10 13.66
N ARG A 204 3.08 -4.35 12.75
CA ARG A 204 2.83 -4.36 11.30
C ARG A 204 1.90 -5.49 10.89
N ILE A 205 2.06 -6.69 11.44
CA ILE A 205 1.13 -7.81 11.23
C ILE A 205 -0.28 -7.40 11.66
N GLY A 206 -0.43 -6.80 12.84
CA GLY A 206 -1.72 -6.34 13.32
C GLY A 206 -2.36 -5.26 12.44
N TYR A 207 -1.58 -4.36 11.84
CA TYR A 207 -2.12 -3.42 10.83
C TYR A 207 -2.59 -4.13 9.57
N LEU A 208 -1.78 -5.07 9.05
CA LEU A 208 -2.10 -5.81 7.83
C LEU A 208 -3.41 -6.61 7.99
N GLU A 209 -3.57 -7.32 9.11
CA GLU A 209 -4.78 -8.07 9.40
C GLU A 209 -6.03 -7.19 9.41
N ARG A 210 -5.95 -6.01 10.04
CA ARG A 210 -7.09 -5.08 10.13
C ARG A 210 -7.44 -4.45 8.79
N VAL A 211 -6.43 -4.13 7.97
CA VAL A 211 -6.66 -3.68 6.59
C VAL A 211 -7.37 -4.78 5.80
N LEU A 212 -6.86 -6.01 5.81
CA LEU A 212 -7.49 -7.14 5.11
C LEU A 212 -8.91 -7.41 5.59
N MET A 213 -9.13 -7.43 6.91
CA MET A 213 -10.47 -7.62 7.49
C MET A 213 -11.43 -6.52 7.07
N LEU A 214 -11.04 -5.24 7.16
CA LEU A 214 -11.88 -4.13 6.72
C LEU A 214 -12.20 -4.25 5.23
N THR A 215 -11.22 -4.56 4.38
CA THR A 215 -11.44 -4.82 2.95
C THR A 215 -12.47 -5.92 2.74
N PHE A 216 -12.34 -7.05 3.43
CA PHE A 216 -13.30 -8.15 3.31
C PHE A 216 -14.71 -7.79 3.81
N VAL A 217 -14.84 -6.96 4.85
CA VAL A 217 -16.15 -6.45 5.28
C VAL A 217 -16.77 -5.58 4.18
N LEU A 218 -16.01 -4.64 3.60
CA LEU A 218 -16.50 -3.76 2.54
C LEU A 218 -16.81 -4.50 1.24
N LEU A 219 -16.12 -5.60 0.95
CA LEU A 219 -16.40 -6.50 -0.17
C LEU A 219 -17.48 -7.54 0.12
N ASN A 220 -18.09 -7.53 1.32
CA ASN A 220 -19.07 -8.51 1.79
C ASN A 220 -18.55 -9.97 1.75
N GLN A 221 -17.24 -10.17 1.97
CA GLN A 221 -16.55 -11.45 1.96
C GLN A 221 -16.27 -11.97 3.38
N PHE A 222 -17.32 -12.18 4.18
CA PHE A 222 -17.17 -12.61 5.57
C PHE A 222 -16.45 -13.97 5.74
N SER A 223 -16.58 -14.86 4.76
CA SER A 223 -15.87 -16.15 4.74
C SER A 223 -14.34 -15.97 4.74
N ALA A 224 -13.83 -14.96 4.04
CA ALA A 224 -12.38 -14.68 3.99
C ALA A 224 -11.84 -14.22 5.34
N ILE A 225 -12.67 -13.54 6.15
CA ILE A 225 -12.30 -13.14 7.51
C ILE A 225 -12.20 -14.37 8.42
N GLY A 226 -13.14 -15.32 8.29
CA GLY A 226 -13.07 -16.61 8.99
C GLY A 226 -11.78 -17.38 8.67
N PHE A 227 -11.38 -17.41 7.39
CA PHE A 227 -10.11 -18.00 6.98
C PHE A 227 -8.90 -17.29 7.61
N LEU A 228 -8.86 -15.95 7.59
CA LEU A 228 -7.77 -15.17 8.19
C LEU A 228 -7.60 -15.47 9.68
N ILE A 229 -8.70 -15.52 10.45
CA ILE A 229 -8.69 -15.83 11.89
C ILE A 229 -8.27 -17.28 12.14
N ALA A 230 -8.75 -18.22 11.33
CA ALA A 230 -8.39 -19.63 11.43
C ALA A 230 -6.89 -19.84 11.17
N ALA A 231 -6.34 -19.23 10.12
CA ALA A 231 -4.91 -19.28 9.81
C ALA A 231 -4.06 -18.77 10.99
N LYS A 232 -4.46 -17.64 11.59
CA LYS A 232 -3.78 -17.09 12.77
C LYS A 232 -3.84 -18.03 13.98
N SER A 233 -4.99 -18.70 14.17
CA SER A 233 -5.18 -19.65 15.27
C SER A 233 -4.30 -20.88 15.12
N ILE A 234 -4.14 -21.43 13.90
CA ILE A 234 -3.31 -22.61 13.62
C ILE A 234 -1.84 -22.39 14.03
N PHE A 235 -1.26 -21.24 13.68
CA PHE A 235 0.11 -20.91 14.09
C PHE A 235 0.27 -20.75 15.60
N ARG A 236 -0.83 -20.53 16.33
CA ARG A 236 -0.81 -20.35 17.78
C ARG A 236 -1.00 -21.65 18.56
N PHE A 237 -1.61 -22.68 17.97
CA PHE A 237 -1.83 -23.97 18.63
C PHE A 237 -0.52 -24.74 18.92
N GLY A 238 0.55 -24.50 18.16
CA GLY A 238 1.87 -25.12 18.38
C GLY A 238 2.55 -24.72 19.70
N ASP A 239 2.23 -23.55 20.25
CA ASP A 239 2.86 -22.98 21.46
C ASP A 239 2.21 -23.46 22.78
N LEU A 240 1.18 -24.32 22.72
CA LEU A 240 0.34 -24.68 23.89
C LEU A 240 0.93 -25.73 24.84
N THR A 241 2.19 -26.15 24.65
CA THR A 241 2.75 -27.31 25.36
C THR A 241 3.38 -27.00 26.74
N LYS A 242 3.52 -25.73 27.16
CA LYS A 242 4.07 -25.36 28.49
C LYS A 242 3.17 -24.36 29.24
N ASN A 243 2.98 -24.55 30.55
CA ASN A 243 2.09 -23.72 31.39
C ASN A 243 2.42 -22.20 31.38
N GLN A 244 3.67 -21.83 31.12
CA GLN A 244 4.11 -20.42 30.97
C GLN A 244 3.49 -19.75 29.73
N ASP A 245 3.12 -20.53 28.72
CA ASP A 245 2.58 -20.06 27.44
C ASP A 245 1.07 -19.82 27.48
N ARG A 246 0.37 -20.26 28.56
CA ARG A 246 -1.09 -20.14 28.66
C ARG A 246 -1.57 -18.70 28.79
N LYS A 247 -0.98 -17.92 29.71
CA LYS A 247 -1.31 -16.49 29.90
C LYS A 247 -1.00 -15.67 28.65
N LEU A 248 0.12 -15.96 27.99
CA LEU A 248 0.51 -15.32 26.74
C LEU A 248 -0.45 -15.70 25.59
N THR A 249 -0.95 -16.92 25.58
CA THR A 249 -1.96 -17.37 24.61
C THR A 249 -3.30 -16.68 24.83
N GLU A 250 -3.78 -16.61 26.08
CA GLU A 250 -5.01 -15.88 26.45
C GLU A 250 -4.91 -14.40 26.07
N TYR A 251 -3.78 -13.74 26.37
CA TYR A 251 -3.53 -12.34 26.00
C TYR A 251 -3.61 -12.10 24.48
N VAL A 252 -2.97 -12.96 23.69
CA VAL A 252 -2.98 -12.83 22.22
C VAL A 252 -4.34 -13.14 21.62
N LEU A 253 -5.05 -14.12 22.19
CA LEU A 253 -6.41 -14.48 21.79
C LEU A 253 -7.38 -13.32 22.07
N LEU A 254 -7.35 -12.76 23.28
CA LEU A 254 -8.16 -11.59 23.66
C LEU A 254 -7.88 -10.39 22.75
N GLY A 255 -6.60 -10.11 22.46
CA GLY A 255 -6.23 -9.03 21.55
C GLY A 255 -6.70 -9.26 20.11
N THR A 256 -6.65 -10.50 19.62
CA THR A 256 -7.16 -10.84 18.30
C THR A 256 -8.67 -10.67 18.22
N PHE A 257 -9.44 -11.20 19.18
CA PHE A 257 -10.90 -11.04 19.20
C PHE A 257 -11.32 -9.58 19.32
N THR A 258 -10.65 -8.80 20.16
CA THR A 258 -10.91 -7.36 20.31
C THR A 258 -10.65 -6.61 19.00
N SER A 259 -9.53 -6.92 18.32
CA SER A 259 -9.17 -6.35 17.02
C SER A 259 -10.21 -6.67 15.94
N VAL A 260 -10.63 -7.93 15.86
CA VAL A 260 -11.68 -8.40 14.93
C VAL A 260 -12.98 -7.65 15.20
N ALA A 261 -13.47 -7.65 16.43
CA ALA A 261 -14.73 -7.02 16.80
C ALA A 261 -14.75 -5.52 16.45
N MET A 262 -13.66 -4.80 16.77
CA MET A 262 -13.54 -3.38 16.47
C MET A 262 -13.50 -3.11 14.96
N THR A 263 -12.74 -3.92 14.21
CA THR A 263 -12.63 -3.78 12.75
C THR A 263 -13.98 -4.05 12.08
N PHE A 264 -14.71 -5.06 12.54
CA PHE A 264 -16.08 -5.34 12.10
C PHE A 264 -17.01 -4.18 12.38
N ALA A 265 -17.01 -3.64 13.60
CA ALA A 265 -17.88 -2.51 13.96
C ALA A 265 -17.61 -1.29 13.08
N ILE A 266 -16.33 -0.94 12.86
CA ILE A 266 -15.94 0.17 11.99
C ILE A 266 -16.34 -0.10 10.53
N GLY A 267 -16.09 -1.31 10.03
CA GLY A 267 -16.43 -1.69 8.66
C GLY A 267 -17.94 -1.67 8.39
N LEU A 268 -18.75 -2.19 9.32
CA LEU A 268 -20.21 -2.13 9.22
C LEU A 268 -20.73 -0.69 9.31
N ALA A 269 -20.16 0.14 10.18
CA ALA A 269 -20.51 1.56 10.26
C ALA A 269 -20.15 2.30 8.96
N CYS A 270 -19.01 2.00 8.36
CA CYS A 270 -18.61 2.51 7.04
C CYS A 270 -19.61 2.09 5.96
N ALA A 271 -19.93 0.80 5.88
CA ALA A 271 -20.88 0.26 4.91
C ALA A 271 -22.29 0.88 5.09
N ALA A 272 -22.73 1.08 6.34
CA ALA A 272 -23.99 1.76 6.65
C ALA A 272 -24.00 3.22 6.20
N ALA A 273 -22.92 3.97 6.44
CA ALA A 273 -22.77 5.36 6.00
C ALA A 273 -22.74 5.49 4.46
N LEU A 274 -22.34 4.44 3.76
CA LEU A 274 -22.40 4.34 2.30
C LEU A 274 -23.76 3.88 1.77
N GLY A 275 -24.72 3.56 2.64
CA GLY A 275 -26.02 3.00 2.25
C GLY A 275 -25.95 1.55 1.75
N GLN A 276 -24.85 0.86 2.00
CA GLN A 276 -24.55 -0.49 1.50
C GLN A 276 -24.47 -1.50 2.65
N LEU A 277 -25.51 -1.56 3.50
CA LEU A 277 -25.52 -2.55 4.58
C LEU A 277 -25.48 -3.97 3.98
N PRO A 278 -24.53 -4.82 4.40
CA PRO A 278 -24.39 -6.19 3.88
C PRO A 278 -25.51 -7.14 4.34
N ILE A 279 -26.55 -6.63 5.01
CA ILE A 279 -27.70 -7.40 5.45
C ILE A 279 -28.57 -7.63 4.22
N LYS A 280 -28.46 -8.82 3.62
CA LYS A 280 -29.41 -9.30 2.61
C LYS A 280 -30.82 -9.16 3.17
N SER A 281 -31.66 -8.36 2.49
CA SER A 281 -33.12 -8.48 2.55
C SER A 281 -33.54 -9.81 1.94
#